data_AF-W0ESK0-F1
#
_entry.id   AF-W0ESK0-F1
#
_cell.length_a   1.000
_cell.length_b   1.000
_cell.length_c   1.000
_cell.angle_alpha   90.00
_cell.angle_beta   90.00
_cell.angle_gamma   90.00
#
_symmetry.space_group_name_H-M   'P 1'
#
loop_
_entity.id
_entity.type
_entity.pdbx_description
1 polymer ?
#
loop_
_entity_poly.entity_id
_entity_poly.type
_entity_poly.pdbx_seq_one_letter_code
_entity_poly.pdbx_strand_id
1 'polypeptide(L)'
;MKQLLSIILLLFAAHSLRAVDYTCHTQAGQLQSLIGVPGSTITRLTVSGTLDARDFAYIGDSLTQLRSIDLTDCTIAAFESRDTYLANQSRFEANSLPAHTFIGFQNLTTVKLPRQTQAIGEAAFAGCPALTTVAWGDRLQTIDDLAFSGCTALNTPLPATLQTIGEYGFAQCAYTRLDLSGTALRTIGANAFGNCTRLTEVTLPASLQTLGERGFAGCSALTAIALPGSLQSLGEGCFAHCTALTRAEFATHALDTLPAYTFDHCTALAAIQVPDAVTHIGEGAFYYCTALTGCTLPDGVRSIGDYAFAGCSRMIHLTFLPEGLEQIGRWPFYGMRQLYSVSIPSTVTYIGDHAFDNCTRLAAVLAYPTLPPSLGEEVFREVPQANCALGVPDESIELYSGTPQWQEFDIRLLSNKEELTADNRLNVHFEQGNLIVQSDAPMRHIALYTPDGRLVCRESGETNEWAIDTRLYPGQIFILSVQMVSGEYHHLKVGRN
;
A
#
# COMPACT_ATOMS: atom_id res chain seq x y z
N MET A 1 78.69 -15.46 0.12
CA MET A 1 77.22 -15.69 0.00
C MET A 1 76.41 -15.40 1.27
N LYS A 2 76.92 -14.58 2.23
CA LYS A 2 76.21 -14.17 3.46
C LYS A 2 75.97 -12.64 3.55
N GLN A 3 75.99 -11.95 2.41
CA GLN A 3 75.81 -10.49 2.36
C GLN A 3 74.75 -10.02 1.35
N LEU A 4 73.93 -10.93 0.81
CA LEU A 4 72.84 -10.58 -0.12
C LEU A 4 71.43 -10.92 0.37
N LEU A 5 71.27 -11.46 1.59
CA LEU A 5 69.98 -12.01 2.06
C LEU A 5 69.36 -11.34 3.29
N SER A 6 69.91 -10.24 3.79
CA SER A 6 69.35 -9.55 4.98
C SER A 6 68.81 -8.15 4.70
N ILE A 7 68.76 -7.71 3.44
CA ILE A 7 68.11 -6.45 3.01
C ILE A 7 66.64 -6.68 2.60
N ILE A 8 66.16 -7.92 2.53
CA ILE A 8 64.78 -8.24 2.11
C ILE A 8 63.81 -8.49 3.29
N LEU A 9 64.28 -8.35 4.54
CA LEU A 9 63.46 -8.56 5.74
C LEU A 9 63.03 -7.26 6.44
N LEU A 10 62.77 -6.19 5.69
CA LEU A 10 62.36 -4.88 6.22
C LEU A 10 61.28 -4.14 5.38
N LEU A 11 60.53 -4.83 4.51
CA LEU A 11 59.52 -4.19 3.65
C LEU A 11 58.09 -4.76 3.75
N PHE A 12 57.82 -5.68 4.67
CA PHE A 12 56.45 -5.99 5.10
C PHE A 12 56.16 -5.36 6.46
N ALA A 13 56.42 -4.06 6.57
CA ALA A 13 55.67 -3.26 7.52
C ALA A 13 54.26 -3.16 6.95
N ALA A 14 53.30 -3.73 7.68
CA ALA A 14 51.89 -3.41 7.53
C ALA A 14 51.75 -1.89 7.47
N HIS A 15 51.69 -1.33 6.26
CA HIS A 15 51.16 0.00 6.07
C HIS A 15 49.68 -0.17 6.40
N SER A 16 49.32 0.10 7.66
CA SER A 16 48.05 0.75 7.91
C SER A 16 47.98 1.88 6.89
N LEU A 17 47.18 1.70 5.83
CA LEU A 17 46.91 2.74 4.86
C LEU A 17 46.42 3.94 5.67
N ARG A 18 47.30 4.93 5.89
CA ARG A 18 46.93 6.13 6.65
C ARG A 18 45.82 6.76 5.84
N ALA A 19 44.63 6.83 6.43
CA ALA A 19 43.50 7.53 5.86
C ALA A 19 43.94 8.93 5.43
N VAL A 20 43.88 9.21 4.14
CA VAL A 20 44.27 10.50 3.58
C VAL A 20 43.03 11.35 3.40
N ASP A 21 43.10 12.57 3.92
CA ASP A 21 42.21 13.66 3.55
C ASP A 21 42.86 14.37 2.37
N TYR A 22 42.15 14.47 1.26
CA TYR A 22 42.67 15.02 0.02
C TYR A 22 41.80 16.19 -0.45
N THR A 23 42.45 17.29 -0.82
CA THR A 23 41.78 18.50 -1.34
C THR A 23 42.48 18.93 -2.61
N CYS A 24 41.70 19.20 -3.68
CA CYS A 24 42.26 19.64 -4.95
C CYS A 24 41.33 20.57 -5.73
N HIS A 25 41.91 21.28 -6.70
CA HIS A 25 41.21 22.03 -7.73
C HIS A 25 41.49 21.35 -9.07
N THR A 26 40.45 21.02 -9.83
CA THR A 26 40.57 20.24 -11.06
C THR A 26 39.93 20.94 -12.26
N GLN A 27 40.39 20.57 -13.45
CA GLN A 27 39.70 20.79 -14.72
C GLN A 27 39.10 19.47 -15.20
N ALA A 28 38.16 19.56 -16.15
CA ALA A 28 37.45 18.40 -16.68
C ALA A 28 38.41 17.31 -17.20
N GLY A 29 38.27 16.10 -16.65
CA GLY A 29 39.04 14.90 -16.97
C GLY A 29 40.45 14.84 -16.40
N GLN A 30 40.80 15.70 -15.44
CA GLN A 30 42.15 15.78 -14.85
C GLN A 30 42.24 15.28 -13.41
N LEU A 31 41.14 14.84 -12.78
CA LEU A 31 41.16 14.47 -11.36
C LEU A 31 42.17 13.35 -11.07
N GLN A 32 42.19 12.30 -11.91
CA GLN A 32 43.10 11.17 -11.75
C GLN A 32 44.57 11.58 -11.77
N SER A 33 44.95 12.51 -12.66
CA SER A 33 46.36 12.92 -12.79
C SER A 33 46.81 13.84 -11.65
N LEU A 34 45.87 14.50 -10.96
CA LEU A 34 46.14 15.31 -9.78
C LEU A 34 46.33 14.45 -8.53
N ILE A 35 45.60 13.33 -8.41
CA ILE A 35 45.72 12.42 -7.28
C ILE A 35 47.00 11.57 -7.40
N GLY A 36 48.09 12.05 -6.79
CA GLY A 36 49.39 11.39 -6.77
C GLY A 36 49.57 10.25 -5.74
N VAL A 37 48.48 9.78 -5.13
CA VAL A 37 48.48 8.67 -4.15
C VAL A 37 47.52 7.56 -4.60
N PRO A 38 47.71 6.30 -4.18
CA PRO A 38 46.73 5.25 -4.48
C PRO A 38 45.33 5.65 -3.99
N GLY A 39 44.34 5.60 -4.88
CA GLY A 39 42.96 6.01 -4.57
C GLY A 39 42.35 5.27 -3.37
N SER A 40 42.75 4.01 -3.17
CA SER A 40 42.38 3.18 -2.02
C SER A 40 42.85 3.70 -0.66
N THR A 41 43.73 4.72 -0.63
CA THR A 41 44.19 5.39 0.61
C THR A 41 43.29 6.56 1.02
N ILE A 42 42.50 7.09 0.08
CA ILE A 42 41.72 8.32 0.27
C ILE A 42 40.41 7.97 0.94
N THR A 43 40.16 8.61 2.07
CA THR A 43 38.90 8.42 2.83
C THR A 43 38.05 9.69 2.86
N ARG A 44 38.64 10.86 2.64
CA ARG A 44 37.90 12.12 2.52
C ARG A 44 38.44 12.90 1.35
N LEU A 45 37.56 13.31 0.45
CA LEU A 45 37.90 14.06 -0.75
C LEU A 45 37.12 15.37 -0.81
N THR A 46 37.81 16.49 -1.01
CA THR A 46 37.20 17.79 -1.31
C THR A 46 37.71 18.25 -2.68
N VAL A 47 36.79 18.56 -3.59
CA VAL A 47 37.12 18.97 -4.96
C VAL A 47 36.49 20.32 -5.25
N SER A 48 37.22 21.16 -5.98
CA SER A 48 36.71 22.39 -6.60
C SER A 48 37.06 22.42 -8.08
N GLY A 49 36.37 23.25 -8.87
CA GLY A 49 36.61 23.40 -10.31
C GLY A 49 35.62 22.60 -11.17
N THR A 50 36.06 22.00 -12.27
CA THR A 50 35.16 21.33 -13.23
C THR A 50 35.44 19.84 -13.28
N LEU A 51 34.39 19.03 -13.11
CA LEU A 51 34.43 17.58 -13.28
C LEU A 51 33.67 17.19 -14.55
N ASP A 52 34.13 16.15 -15.25
CA ASP A 52 33.36 15.48 -16.31
C ASP A 52 33.21 13.97 -16.04
N ALA A 53 32.59 13.24 -16.97
CA ALA A 53 32.32 11.82 -16.82
C ALA A 53 33.59 10.97 -16.56
N ARG A 54 34.77 11.38 -17.05
CA ARG A 54 36.03 10.65 -16.83
C ARG A 54 36.51 10.79 -15.39
N ASP A 55 36.29 11.96 -14.78
CA ASP A 55 36.62 12.16 -13.36
C ASP A 55 35.71 11.32 -12.46
N PHE A 56 34.41 11.26 -12.77
CA PHE A 56 33.46 10.41 -12.03
C PHE A 56 33.73 8.92 -12.22
N ALA A 57 34.16 8.48 -13.41
CA ALA A 57 34.64 7.12 -13.64
C ALA A 57 35.79 6.77 -12.67
N TYR A 58 36.79 7.66 -12.61
CA TYR A 58 37.91 7.48 -11.70
C TYR A 58 37.49 7.47 -10.22
N ILE A 59 36.54 8.34 -9.82
CA ILE A 59 35.99 8.33 -8.46
C ILE A 59 35.40 6.95 -8.14
N GLY A 60 34.51 6.44 -9.00
CA GLY A 60 33.84 5.16 -8.80
C GLY A 60 34.80 3.98 -8.78
N ASP A 61 35.72 3.91 -9.74
CA ASP A 61 36.60 2.76 -9.94
C ASP A 61 37.75 2.71 -8.92
N SER A 62 38.27 3.88 -8.52
CA SER A 62 39.54 3.97 -7.79
C SER A 62 39.42 4.46 -6.34
N LEU A 63 38.34 5.17 -5.97
CA LEU A 63 38.20 5.80 -4.65
C LEU A 63 37.23 5.05 -3.72
N THR A 64 37.20 3.72 -3.82
CA THR A 64 36.22 2.84 -3.13
C THR A 64 36.28 2.85 -1.60
N GLN A 65 37.31 3.46 -1.00
CA GLN A 65 37.46 3.62 0.46
C GLN A 65 36.94 4.96 0.99
N LEU A 66 36.32 5.78 0.14
CA LEU A 66 35.76 7.06 0.54
C LEU A 66 34.71 6.90 1.65
N ARG A 67 34.86 7.73 2.68
CA ARG A 67 33.90 7.97 3.76
C ARG A 67 33.13 9.25 3.58
N SER A 68 33.74 10.26 2.97
CA SER A 68 33.04 11.48 2.59
C SER A 68 33.62 12.12 1.33
N ILE A 69 32.76 12.75 0.54
CA ILE A 69 33.15 13.56 -0.60
C ILE A 69 32.41 14.91 -0.58
N ASP A 70 33.14 15.99 -0.79
CA ASP A 70 32.61 17.36 -0.88
C ASP A 70 32.89 17.94 -2.28
N LEU A 71 31.83 18.10 -3.06
CA LEU A 71 31.85 18.62 -4.42
C LEU A 71 31.12 19.96 -4.53
N THR A 72 30.89 20.65 -3.40
CA THR A 72 30.04 21.85 -3.35
C THR A 72 30.53 22.95 -4.31
N ASP A 73 31.85 23.10 -4.44
CA ASP A 73 32.52 24.10 -5.27
C ASP A 73 32.91 23.56 -6.67
N CYS A 74 32.24 22.49 -7.12
CA CYS A 74 32.39 21.94 -8.46
C CYS A 74 31.28 22.37 -9.42
N THR A 75 31.56 22.27 -10.71
CA THR A 75 30.56 22.20 -11.80
C THR A 75 30.73 20.89 -12.56
N ILE A 76 29.63 20.24 -12.96
CA ILE A 76 29.67 19.03 -13.80
C ILE A 76 29.53 19.46 -15.26
N ALA A 77 30.58 19.29 -16.05
CA ALA A 77 30.57 19.55 -17.48
C ALA A 77 29.95 18.39 -18.26
N ALA A 78 29.28 18.71 -19.37
CA ALA A 78 28.84 17.71 -20.33
C ALA A 78 30.05 17.01 -20.96
N PHE A 79 29.88 15.74 -21.32
CA PHE A 79 30.92 14.94 -21.97
C PHE A 79 30.31 14.07 -23.06
N GLU A 80 30.95 14.05 -24.23
CA GLU A 80 30.55 13.21 -25.35
C GLU A 80 31.77 12.40 -25.81
N SER A 81 31.60 11.09 -25.98
CA SER A 81 32.64 10.19 -26.44
C SER A 81 32.14 9.33 -27.58
N ARG A 82 33.03 9.09 -28.57
CA ARG A 82 32.77 8.14 -29.67
C ARG A 82 32.91 6.69 -29.22
N ASP A 83 33.64 6.46 -28.14
CA ASP A 83 33.79 5.18 -27.46
C ASP A 83 32.84 5.16 -26.25
N THR A 84 32.11 4.06 -26.04
CA THR A 84 31.23 3.92 -24.87
C THR A 84 32.07 3.97 -23.59
N TYR A 85 31.91 5.05 -22.82
CA TYR A 85 32.67 5.29 -21.59
C TYR A 85 31.65 5.32 -20.46
N LEU A 86 31.68 4.31 -19.58
CA LEU A 86 30.69 4.05 -18.52
C LEU A 86 29.29 3.65 -19.03
N ALA A 87 28.79 2.49 -18.58
CA ALA A 87 27.41 2.05 -18.77
C ALA A 87 26.84 2.10 -20.21
N ASN A 88 27.70 1.92 -21.23
CA ASN A 88 27.32 2.00 -22.65
C ASN A 88 26.71 3.36 -23.08
N GLN A 89 26.96 4.45 -22.35
CA GLN A 89 26.52 5.78 -22.72
C GLN A 89 27.60 6.53 -23.53
N SER A 90 27.18 7.22 -24.59
CA SER A 90 28.05 8.07 -25.42
C SER A 90 27.97 9.55 -25.06
N ARG A 91 26.98 9.94 -24.24
CA ARG A 91 26.69 11.33 -23.90
C ARG A 91 26.29 11.47 -22.43
N PHE A 92 26.92 12.42 -21.76
CA PHE A 92 26.67 12.81 -20.38
C PHE A 92 26.27 14.28 -20.33
N GLU A 93 25.12 14.55 -19.72
CA GLU A 93 24.60 15.90 -19.59
C GLU A 93 25.33 16.68 -18.49
N ALA A 94 25.52 17.99 -18.72
CA ALA A 94 26.05 18.87 -17.70
C ALA A 94 25.14 18.89 -16.47
N ASN A 95 25.72 19.13 -15.29
CA ASN A 95 25.01 19.17 -14.01
C ASN A 95 24.26 17.88 -13.62
N SER A 96 24.50 16.76 -14.29
CA SER A 96 23.97 15.45 -13.92
C SER A 96 25.07 14.59 -13.30
N LEU A 97 24.81 13.99 -12.14
CA LEU A 97 25.73 12.98 -11.60
C LEU A 97 25.62 11.70 -12.43
N PRO A 98 26.72 11.17 -13.00
CA PRO A 98 26.67 9.97 -13.83
C PRO A 98 26.12 8.73 -13.11
N ALA A 99 25.49 7.86 -13.87
CA ALA A 99 24.99 6.58 -13.39
C ALA A 99 26.13 5.73 -12.76
N HIS A 100 25.78 4.93 -11.75
CA HIS A 100 26.67 4.00 -11.05
C HIS A 100 27.94 4.62 -10.40
N THR A 101 28.07 5.94 -10.31
CA THR A 101 29.31 6.61 -9.84
C THR A 101 29.81 6.09 -8.48
N PHE A 102 28.93 5.89 -7.50
CA PHE A 102 29.26 5.44 -6.14
C PHE A 102 28.64 4.08 -5.81
N ILE A 103 28.26 3.29 -6.81
CA ILE A 103 27.58 2.00 -6.58
C ILE A 103 28.41 1.11 -5.65
N GLY A 104 27.76 0.58 -4.61
CA GLY A 104 28.38 -0.36 -3.67
C GLY A 104 29.40 0.25 -2.71
N PHE A 105 29.50 1.58 -2.57
CA PHE A 105 30.46 2.20 -1.66
C PHE A 105 30.12 1.90 -0.19
N GLN A 106 30.83 0.92 0.39
CA GLN A 106 30.52 0.35 1.70
C GLN A 106 30.78 1.32 2.88
N ASN A 107 31.66 2.28 2.70
CA ASN A 107 32.12 3.18 3.76
C ASN A 107 31.63 4.62 3.60
N LEU A 108 30.96 4.95 2.49
CA LEU A 108 30.57 6.32 2.17
C LEU A 108 29.42 6.75 3.09
N THR A 109 29.67 7.74 3.93
CA THR A 109 28.71 8.23 4.93
C THR A 109 28.08 9.57 4.57
N THR A 110 28.84 10.44 3.90
CA THR A 110 28.45 11.81 3.59
C THR A 110 28.85 12.21 2.19
N VAL A 111 27.92 12.79 1.44
CA VAL A 111 28.16 13.34 0.10
C VAL A 111 27.64 14.78 0.08
N LYS A 112 28.43 15.72 -0.44
CA LYS A 112 27.92 17.04 -0.83
C LYS A 112 28.01 17.20 -2.33
N LEU A 113 26.87 17.39 -2.96
CA LEU A 113 26.76 17.52 -4.41
C LEU A 113 27.11 18.95 -4.86
N PRO A 114 27.55 19.13 -6.11
CA PRO A 114 27.66 20.45 -6.73
C PRO A 114 26.38 21.27 -6.61
N ARG A 115 26.51 22.57 -6.35
CA ARG A 115 25.34 23.46 -6.19
C ARG A 115 24.41 23.48 -7.39
N GLN A 116 24.95 23.33 -8.59
CA GLN A 116 24.17 23.36 -9.83
C GLN A 116 23.60 21.99 -10.22
N THR A 117 23.81 20.92 -9.44
CA THR A 117 23.30 19.58 -9.79
C THR A 117 21.79 19.61 -10.04
N GLN A 118 21.39 19.10 -11.20
CA GLN A 118 20.01 19.03 -11.68
C GLN A 118 19.46 17.60 -11.65
N ALA A 119 20.32 16.59 -11.85
CA ALA A 119 19.92 15.20 -11.86
C ALA A 119 20.94 14.29 -11.17
N ILE A 120 20.46 13.19 -10.62
CA ILE A 120 21.24 12.08 -10.11
C ILE A 120 20.89 10.87 -10.96
N GLY A 121 21.87 10.34 -11.70
CA GLY A 121 21.66 9.25 -12.65
C GLY A 121 21.41 7.89 -12.00
N GLU A 122 21.06 6.94 -12.86
CA GLU A 122 20.67 5.58 -12.48
C GLU A 122 21.69 4.92 -11.53
N ALA A 123 21.19 4.36 -10.44
CA ALA A 123 21.98 3.60 -9.45
C ALA A 123 23.25 4.32 -8.94
N ALA A 124 23.30 5.66 -9.01
CA ALA A 124 24.51 6.42 -8.69
C ALA A 124 25.04 6.18 -7.26
N PHE A 125 24.17 5.83 -6.30
CA PHE A 125 24.52 5.47 -4.93
C PHE A 125 23.92 4.12 -4.51
N ALA A 126 23.50 3.28 -5.46
CA ALA A 126 22.87 2.01 -5.12
C ALA A 126 23.81 1.15 -4.26
N GLY A 127 23.29 0.53 -3.20
CA GLY A 127 24.07 -0.32 -2.30
C GLY A 127 25.14 0.41 -1.50
N CYS A 128 24.91 1.67 -1.11
CA CYS A 128 25.74 2.42 -0.15
C CYS A 128 25.14 2.32 1.27
N PRO A 129 25.33 1.21 2.01
CA PRO A 129 24.62 0.98 3.28
C PRO A 129 25.02 1.96 4.39
N ALA A 130 26.20 2.57 4.31
CA ALA A 130 26.68 3.53 5.30
C ALA A 130 26.26 4.98 5.02
N LEU A 131 25.64 5.26 3.87
CA LEU A 131 25.30 6.62 3.45
C LEU A 131 24.17 7.16 4.31
N THR A 132 24.47 8.21 5.09
CA THR A 132 23.50 8.83 6.02
C THR A 132 23.04 10.21 5.54
N THR A 133 23.98 10.97 4.96
CA THR A 133 23.82 12.40 4.68
C THR A 133 24.15 12.72 3.24
N VAL A 134 23.21 13.36 2.55
CA VAL A 134 23.43 13.95 1.22
C VAL A 134 23.11 15.45 1.28
N ALA A 135 24.10 16.32 1.09
CA ALA A 135 23.82 17.72 0.84
C ALA A 135 23.48 17.87 -0.65
N TRP A 136 22.20 18.10 -0.94
CA TRP A 136 21.68 18.24 -2.29
C TRP A 136 22.21 19.47 -3.01
N GLY A 137 22.24 19.41 -4.35
CA GLY A 137 22.41 20.61 -5.17
C GLY A 137 21.18 21.51 -5.09
N ASP A 138 21.40 22.83 -5.22
CA ASP A 138 20.37 23.87 -5.12
C ASP A 138 19.34 23.81 -6.28
N ARG A 139 19.59 22.99 -7.30
CA ARG A 139 18.80 22.86 -8.54
C ARG A 139 18.30 21.44 -8.81
N LEU A 140 18.38 20.51 -7.85
CA LEU A 140 18.05 19.10 -8.09
C LEU A 140 16.58 18.93 -8.46
N GLN A 141 16.31 18.36 -9.63
CA GLN A 141 14.98 18.12 -10.17
C GLN A 141 14.65 16.63 -10.28
N THR A 142 15.63 15.79 -10.62
CA THR A 142 15.40 14.38 -10.90
C THR A 142 16.34 13.48 -10.12
N ILE A 143 15.77 12.44 -9.51
CA ILE A 143 16.49 11.28 -9.01
C ILE A 143 16.05 10.11 -9.86
N ASP A 144 16.98 9.52 -10.59
CA ASP A 144 16.71 8.46 -11.56
C ASP A 144 16.57 7.09 -10.89
N ASP A 145 16.32 6.07 -11.70
CA ASP A 145 16.06 4.71 -11.24
C ASP A 145 17.20 4.17 -10.36
N LEU A 146 16.86 3.44 -9.30
CA LEU A 146 17.77 2.79 -8.35
C LEU A 146 18.75 3.71 -7.63
N ALA A 147 18.70 5.03 -7.84
CA ALA A 147 19.76 5.97 -7.46
C ALA A 147 20.26 5.82 -6.02
N PHE A 148 19.36 5.58 -5.05
CA PHE A 148 19.69 5.32 -3.64
C PHE A 148 19.15 3.98 -3.12
N SER A 149 18.82 3.03 -4.01
CA SER A 149 18.35 1.71 -3.60
C SER A 149 19.36 1.02 -2.68
N GLY A 150 18.91 0.48 -1.56
CA GLY A 150 19.77 -0.20 -0.58
C GLY A 150 20.66 0.74 0.25
N CYS A 151 20.42 2.06 0.24
CA CYS A 151 21.04 2.99 1.19
C CYS A 151 20.42 2.86 2.58
N THR A 152 20.69 1.74 3.26
CA THR A 152 20.02 1.31 4.51
C THR A 152 20.30 2.16 5.75
N ALA A 153 21.07 3.25 5.63
CA ALA A 153 21.26 4.27 6.66
C ALA A 153 20.77 5.67 6.24
N LEU A 154 20.27 5.84 5.02
CA LEU A 154 19.89 7.15 4.47
C LEU A 154 18.55 7.61 5.03
N ASN A 155 18.53 8.82 5.59
CA ASN A 155 17.34 9.48 6.15
C ASN A 155 17.43 11.01 5.94
N THR A 156 17.98 11.45 4.82
CA THR A 156 18.18 12.88 4.51
C THR A 156 16.90 13.49 3.94
N PRO A 157 16.37 14.61 4.47
CA PRO A 157 15.21 15.29 3.89
C PRO A 157 15.41 15.66 2.42
N LEU A 158 14.42 15.44 1.56
CA LEU A 158 14.53 15.72 0.12
C LEU A 158 14.40 17.22 -0.20
N PRO A 159 15.05 17.73 -1.27
CA PRO A 159 15.07 19.16 -1.57
C PRO A 159 13.77 19.64 -2.22
N ALA A 160 13.41 20.90 -1.96
CA ALA A 160 12.15 21.51 -2.43
C ALA A 160 12.01 21.52 -3.98
N THR A 161 13.12 21.54 -4.70
CA THR A 161 13.15 21.59 -6.17
C THR A 161 12.86 20.26 -6.85
N LEU A 162 12.84 19.15 -6.10
CA LEU A 162 12.71 17.80 -6.64
C LEU A 162 11.33 17.60 -7.28
N GLN A 163 11.31 17.09 -8.51
CA GLN A 163 10.12 16.91 -9.35
C GLN A 163 9.80 15.43 -9.60
N THR A 164 10.83 14.59 -9.73
CA THR A 164 10.68 13.18 -10.08
C THR A 164 11.62 12.30 -9.27
N ILE A 165 11.09 11.16 -8.80
CA ILE A 165 11.84 10.03 -8.26
C ILE A 165 11.57 8.82 -9.14
N GLY A 166 12.63 8.18 -9.64
CA GLY A 166 12.59 6.99 -10.49
C GLY A 166 12.25 5.70 -9.75
N GLU A 167 12.19 4.62 -10.51
CA GLU A 167 11.92 3.27 -10.04
C GLU A 167 12.97 2.84 -9.00
N TYR A 168 12.56 2.27 -7.86
CA TYR A 168 13.44 1.90 -6.73
C TYR A 168 14.32 3.04 -6.18
N GLY A 169 14.06 4.31 -6.51
CA GLY A 169 14.96 5.44 -6.23
C GLY A 169 15.45 5.53 -4.78
N PHE A 170 14.62 5.16 -3.80
CA PHE A 170 14.94 5.08 -2.37
C PHE A 170 14.51 3.75 -1.73
N ALA A 171 14.42 2.66 -2.51
CA ALA A 171 14.05 1.37 -1.96
C ALA A 171 14.99 0.95 -0.82
N GLN A 172 14.44 0.38 0.25
CA GLN A 172 15.18 -0.09 1.43
C GLN A 172 15.96 1.00 2.20
N CYS A 173 15.62 2.28 2.03
CA CYS A 173 16.22 3.37 2.80
C CYS A 173 15.73 3.42 4.26
N ALA A 174 16.46 4.15 5.11
CA ALA A 174 16.24 4.20 6.56
C ALA A 174 15.29 5.31 7.02
N TYR A 175 14.47 5.86 6.11
CA TYR A 175 13.52 6.90 6.47
C TYR A 175 12.61 6.45 7.60
N THR A 176 12.51 7.29 8.63
CA THR A 176 11.57 7.09 9.75
C THR A 176 10.34 7.97 9.58
N ARG A 177 10.55 9.21 9.15
CA ARG A 177 9.51 10.13 8.70
C ARG A 177 9.94 10.75 7.39
N LEU A 178 9.03 10.84 6.44
CA LEU A 178 9.27 11.40 5.13
C LEU A 178 8.28 12.54 4.85
N ASP A 179 8.72 13.77 5.09
CA ASP A 179 7.96 14.96 4.74
C ASP A 179 8.33 15.42 3.33
N LEU A 180 7.42 15.22 2.38
CA LEU A 180 7.54 15.64 0.99
C LEU A 180 6.70 16.88 0.69
N SER A 181 5.99 17.45 1.68
CA SER A 181 5.03 18.55 1.47
C SER A 181 5.66 19.81 0.87
N GLY A 182 6.94 20.05 1.17
CA GLY A 182 7.72 21.17 0.63
C GLY A 182 8.37 20.93 -0.73
N THR A 183 8.18 19.76 -1.34
CA THR A 183 8.78 19.42 -2.64
C THR A 183 7.88 19.81 -3.81
N ALA A 184 8.46 19.90 -5.01
CA ALA A 184 7.76 20.09 -6.27
C ALA A 184 7.39 18.75 -6.96
N LEU A 185 7.38 17.64 -6.22
CA LEU A 185 7.23 16.29 -6.78
C LEU A 185 5.90 16.17 -7.54
N ARG A 186 6.01 15.65 -8.76
CA ARG A 186 4.89 15.24 -9.61
C ARG A 186 4.78 13.73 -9.72
N THR A 187 5.92 13.04 -9.69
CA THR A 187 5.99 11.60 -9.92
C THR A 187 6.88 10.92 -8.88
N ILE A 188 6.35 9.88 -8.26
CA ILE A 188 7.09 8.88 -7.48
C ILE A 188 6.98 7.56 -8.25
N GLY A 189 8.10 7.03 -8.71
CA GLY A 189 8.19 5.83 -9.55
C GLY A 189 7.83 4.53 -8.84
N ALA A 190 7.84 3.43 -9.60
CA ALA A 190 7.53 2.11 -9.06
C ALA A 190 8.57 1.68 -8.00
N ASN A 191 8.14 1.04 -6.93
CA ASN A 191 8.99 0.64 -5.79
C ASN A 191 9.87 1.76 -5.19
N ALA A 192 9.61 3.04 -5.48
CA ALA A 192 10.51 4.13 -5.14
C ALA A 192 10.86 4.20 -3.65
N PHE A 193 9.92 3.89 -2.76
CA PHE A 193 10.14 3.76 -1.31
C PHE A 193 9.85 2.33 -0.82
N GLY A 194 9.89 1.35 -1.71
CA GLY A 194 9.63 -0.05 -1.39
C GLY A 194 10.56 -0.56 -0.28
N ASN A 195 10.00 -1.29 0.68
CA ASN A 195 10.70 -1.87 1.83
C ASN A 195 11.44 -0.83 2.71
N CYS A 196 11.00 0.43 2.77
CA CYS A 196 11.41 1.37 3.82
C CYS A 196 10.75 0.98 5.16
N THR A 197 11.20 -0.13 5.75
CA THR A 197 10.56 -0.80 6.90
C THR A 197 10.53 0.01 8.20
N ARG A 198 11.30 1.10 8.28
CA ARG A 198 11.32 2.02 9.43
C ARG A 198 10.38 3.22 9.27
N LEU A 199 9.76 3.38 8.09
CA LEU A 199 8.96 4.55 7.76
C LEU A 199 7.61 4.48 8.45
N THR A 200 7.38 5.35 9.43
CA THR A 200 6.14 5.40 10.21
C THR A 200 5.14 6.42 9.69
N GLU A 201 5.63 7.49 9.06
CA GLU A 201 4.84 8.64 8.61
C GLU A 201 5.35 9.15 7.26
N VAL A 202 4.42 9.45 6.36
CA VAL A 202 4.67 10.09 5.06
C VAL A 202 3.69 11.24 4.88
N THR A 203 4.22 12.41 4.52
CA THR A 203 3.40 13.54 4.05
C THR A 203 3.67 13.76 2.57
N LEU A 204 2.70 13.46 1.72
CA LEU A 204 2.81 13.63 0.27
C LEU A 204 2.62 15.12 -0.14
N PRO A 205 3.27 15.59 -1.22
CA PRO A 205 3.07 16.95 -1.70
C PRO A 205 1.73 17.12 -2.41
N ALA A 206 1.14 18.30 -2.28
CA ALA A 206 -0.09 18.68 -2.98
C ALA A 206 0.10 18.81 -4.51
N SER A 207 1.33 18.72 -5.02
CA SER A 207 1.64 18.71 -6.44
C SER A 207 1.68 17.30 -7.06
N LEU A 208 1.66 16.24 -6.24
CA LEU A 208 1.87 14.86 -6.70
C LEU A 208 0.74 14.41 -7.63
N GLN A 209 1.11 13.90 -8.80
CA GLN A 209 0.18 13.45 -9.84
C GLN A 209 0.21 11.93 -10.00
N THR A 210 1.39 11.31 -9.85
CA THR A 210 1.56 9.87 -10.06
C THR A 210 2.30 9.23 -8.91
N LEU A 211 1.74 8.13 -8.42
CA LEU A 211 2.38 7.22 -7.48
C LEU A 211 2.45 5.82 -8.10
N GLY A 212 3.66 5.35 -8.40
CA GLY A 212 3.91 4.14 -9.18
C GLY A 212 3.59 2.83 -8.46
N GLU A 213 3.64 1.74 -9.23
CA GLU A 213 3.44 0.37 -8.75
C GLU A 213 4.33 0.11 -7.53
N ARG A 214 3.75 -0.43 -6.45
CA ARG A 214 4.46 -0.81 -5.22
C ARG A 214 5.27 0.33 -4.59
N GLY A 215 4.90 1.60 -4.87
CA GLY A 215 5.66 2.78 -4.45
C GLY A 215 6.04 2.82 -2.97
N PHE A 216 5.15 2.37 -2.07
CA PHE A 216 5.38 2.23 -0.63
C PHE A 216 5.21 0.78 -0.14
N ALA A 217 5.28 -0.21 -1.03
CA ALA A 217 5.08 -1.60 -0.65
C ALA A 217 6.13 -2.05 0.37
N GLY A 218 5.72 -2.76 1.42
CA GLY A 218 6.62 -3.25 2.48
C GLY A 218 7.09 -2.17 3.46
N CYS A 219 6.51 -0.95 3.43
CA CYS A 219 6.64 0.03 4.51
C CYS A 219 5.86 -0.44 5.75
N SER A 220 6.31 -1.54 6.36
CA SER A 220 5.59 -2.28 7.40
C SER A 220 5.34 -1.50 8.70
N ALA A 221 6.04 -0.38 8.92
CA ALA A 221 5.82 0.51 10.06
C ALA A 221 4.87 1.69 9.76
N LEU A 222 4.45 1.88 8.50
CA LEU A 222 3.62 3.02 8.09
C LEU A 222 2.23 2.90 8.70
N THR A 223 1.81 3.90 9.47
CA THR A 223 0.58 3.82 10.26
C THR A 223 -0.62 4.49 9.61
N ALA A 224 -0.39 5.52 8.80
CA ALA A 224 -1.41 6.23 8.05
C ALA A 224 -0.86 6.82 6.74
N ILE A 225 -1.72 6.98 5.75
CA ILE A 225 -1.42 7.69 4.51
C ILE A 225 -2.59 8.57 4.06
N ALA A 226 -2.28 9.76 3.55
CA ALA A 226 -3.25 10.65 2.91
C ALA A 226 -2.82 10.90 1.46
N LEU A 227 -3.64 10.46 0.51
CA LEU A 227 -3.42 10.67 -0.92
C LEU A 227 -3.93 12.06 -1.33
N PRO A 228 -3.10 12.90 -1.99
CA PRO A 228 -3.45 14.29 -2.27
C PRO A 228 -4.50 14.41 -3.38
N GLY A 229 -5.25 15.51 -3.37
CA GLY A 229 -6.31 15.77 -4.35
C GLY A 229 -5.84 15.91 -5.80
N SER A 230 -4.55 16.20 -6.00
CA SER A 230 -3.90 16.28 -7.31
C SER A 230 -3.56 14.92 -7.92
N LEU A 231 -3.67 13.83 -7.16
CA LEU A 231 -3.24 12.50 -7.61
C LEU A 231 -4.16 12.01 -8.73
N GLN A 232 -3.57 11.70 -9.88
CA GLN A 232 -4.25 11.24 -11.09
C GLN A 232 -4.05 9.74 -11.35
N SER A 233 -2.92 9.19 -10.89
CA SER A 233 -2.58 7.78 -11.10
C SER A 233 -2.02 7.16 -9.83
N LEU A 234 -2.57 5.99 -9.48
CA LEU A 234 -2.12 5.13 -8.39
C LEU A 234 -1.75 3.77 -9.01
N GLY A 235 -0.55 3.29 -8.75
CA GLY A 235 -0.05 2.01 -9.27
C GLY A 235 -0.52 0.81 -8.45
N GLU A 236 -0.45 -0.37 -9.07
CA GLU A 236 -0.73 -1.65 -8.45
C GLU A 236 0.12 -1.87 -7.18
N GLY A 237 -0.45 -2.49 -6.14
CA GLY A 237 0.33 -2.90 -4.97
C GLY A 237 0.91 -1.75 -4.15
N CYS A 238 0.46 -0.51 -4.35
CA CYS A 238 1.17 0.68 -3.87
C CYS A 238 1.47 0.66 -2.36
N PHE A 239 0.54 0.16 -1.55
CA PHE A 239 0.66 0.01 -0.10
C PHE A 239 0.68 -1.47 0.34
N ALA A 240 0.96 -2.40 -0.57
CA ALA A 240 1.03 -3.82 -0.25
C ALA A 240 2.02 -4.08 0.91
N HIS A 241 1.66 -4.93 1.85
CA HIS A 241 2.42 -5.26 3.06
C HIS A 241 2.75 -4.07 3.99
N CYS A 242 2.00 -2.97 3.94
CA CYS A 242 2.02 -1.95 4.99
C CYS A 242 1.26 -2.46 6.23
N THR A 243 1.83 -3.43 6.93
CA THR A 243 1.13 -4.20 7.98
C THR A 243 0.69 -3.39 9.20
N ALA A 244 1.32 -2.23 9.46
CA ALA A 244 0.89 -1.29 10.51
C ALA A 244 -0.14 -0.24 10.04
N LEU A 245 -0.54 -0.25 8.77
CA LEU A 245 -1.42 0.77 8.21
C LEU A 245 -2.83 0.64 8.78
N THR A 246 -3.26 1.62 9.55
CA THR A 246 -4.58 1.65 10.19
C THR A 246 -5.59 2.53 9.47
N ARG A 247 -5.10 3.50 8.69
CA ARG A 247 -5.91 4.54 8.03
C ARG A 247 -5.30 4.94 6.69
N ALA A 248 -6.13 4.93 5.65
CA ALA A 248 -5.81 5.52 4.36
C ALA A 248 -6.92 6.50 3.97
N GLU A 249 -6.54 7.70 3.56
CA GLU A 249 -7.47 8.75 3.14
C GLU A 249 -7.22 9.16 1.69
N PHE A 250 -8.31 9.41 0.97
CA PHE A 250 -8.29 9.80 -0.43
C PHE A 250 -8.88 11.21 -0.54
N ALA A 251 -8.05 12.21 -0.82
CA ALA A 251 -8.52 13.53 -1.22
C ALA A 251 -8.69 13.64 -2.76
N THR A 252 -8.21 12.65 -3.51
CA THR A 252 -8.37 12.59 -4.97
C THR A 252 -9.76 12.13 -5.37
N HIS A 253 -10.26 12.71 -6.46
CA HIS A 253 -11.50 12.35 -7.13
C HIS A 253 -11.26 11.87 -8.57
N ALA A 254 -10.01 11.58 -8.94
CA ALA A 254 -9.63 11.23 -10.31
C ALA A 254 -9.47 9.72 -10.55
N LEU A 255 -9.51 8.91 -9.50
CA LEU A 255 -9.30 7.45 -9.60
C LEU A 255 -10.61 6.78 -10.02
N ASP A 256 -10.66 6.23 -11.24
CA ASP A 256 -11.78 5.41 -11.73
C ASP A 256 -11.74 3.96 -11.20
N THR A 257 -10.59 3.54 -10.70
CA THR A 257 -10.29 2.18 -10.26
C THR A 257 -9.46 2.26 -8.99
N LEU A 258 -9.78 1.42 -8.01
CA LEU A 258 -8.82 1.09 -6.96
C LEU A 258 -7.90 -0.02 -7.49
N PRO A 259 -6.61 0.24 -7.75
CA PRO A 259 -5.73 -0.70 -8.44
C PRO A 259 -5.60 -2.05 -7.73
N ALA A 260 -5.18 -3.06 -8.49
CA ALA A 260 -4.91 -4.38 -7.94
C ALA A 260 -3.92 -4.29 -6.76
N TYR A 261 -4.11 -5.15 -5.76
CA TYR A 261 -3.24 -5.31 -4.60
C TYR A 261 -2.96 -4.05 -3.77
N THR A 262 -3.71 -2.95 -3.96
CA THR A 262 -3.40 -1.64 -3.36
C THR A 262 -3.11 -1.72 -1.86
N PHE A 263 -3.93 -2.45 -1.10
CA PHE A 263 -3.80 -2.67 0.34
C PHE A 263 -3.57 -4.14 0.69
N ASP A 264 -2.99 -4.92 -0.22
CA ASP A 264 -2.62 -6.32 0.02
C ASP A 264 -1.86 -6.46 1.36
N HIS A 265 -2.26 -7.40 2.22
CA HIS A 265 -1.69 -7.65 3.55
C HIS A 265 -1.56 -6.40 4.47
N CYS A 266 -2.42 -5.39 4.31
CA CYS A 266 -2.56 -4.31 5.29
C CYS A 266 -3.33 -4.81 6.53
N THR A 267 -2.69 -5.68 7.32
CA THR A 267 -3.34 -6.46 8.39
C THR A 267 -3.85 -5.63 9.56
N ALA A 268 -3.46 -4.37 9.69
CA ALA A 268 -3.98 -3.43 10.69
C ALA A 268 -5.12 -2.51 10.18
N LEU A 269 -5.45 -2.55 8.88
CA LEU A 269 -6.46 -1.68 8.28
C LEU A 269 -7.85 -2.12 8.74
N ALA A 270 -8.45 -1.33 9.63
CA ALA A 270 -9.72 -1.70 10.27
C ALA A 270 -10.96 -1.19 9.51
N ALA A 271 -10.82 -0.04 8.84
CA ALA A 271 -11.86 0.56 8.03
C ALA A 271 -11.29 1.31 6.83
N ILE A 272 -12.05 1.36 5.74
CA ILE A 272 -11.69 2.10 4.53
C ILE A 272 -12.91 2.75 3.88
N GLN A 273 -12.72 3.97 3.38
CA GLN A 273 -13.68 4.66 2.51
C GLN A 273 -13.04 4.76 1.12
N VAL A 274 -13.64 4.09 0.14
CA VAL A 274 -13.19 4.14 -1.26
C VAL A 274 -13.73 5.44 -1.90
N PRO A 275 -12.91 6.19 -2.67
CA PRO A 275 -13.32 7.48 -3.20
C PRO A 275 -14.43 7.38 -4.26
N ASP A 276 -15.34 8.36 -4.27
CA ASP A 276 -16.59 8.37 -5.05
C ASP A 276 -16.46 8.09 -6.55
N ALA A 277 -15.33 8.45 -7.16
CA ALA A 277 -15.08 8.27 -8.59
C ALA A 277 -14.78 6.81 -8.98
N VAL A 278 -14.51 5.94 -8.01
CA VAL A 278 -14.14 4.55 -8.27
C VAL A 278 -15.34 3.75 -8.75
N THR A 279 -15.14 3.09 -9.89
CA THR A 279 -16.10 2.22 -10.55
C THR A 279 -15.65 0.75 -10.53
N HIS A 280 -14.37 0.48 -10.28
CA HIS A 280 -13.81 -0.87 -10.27
C HIS A 280 -12.91 -1.09 -9.05
N ILE A 281 -13.11 -2.19 -8.32
CA ILE A 281 -12.19 -2.66 -7.28
C ILE A 281 -11.28 -3.71 -7.89
N GLY A 282 -9.97 -3.44 -7.94
CA GLY A 282 -8.98 -4.31 -8.56
C GLY A 282 -8.77 -5.64 -7.83
N GLU A 283 -8.11 -6.57 -8.53
CA GLU A 283 -7.72 -7.88 -7.99
C GLU A 283 -6.94 -7.72 -6.68
N GLY A 284 -7.32 -8.46 -5.64
CA GLY A 284 -6.60 -8.47 -4.36
C GLY A 284 -6.48 -7.12 -3.66
N ALA A 285 -7.29 -6.11 -4.01
CA ALA A 285 -7.15 -4.74 -3.48
C ALA A 285 -7.10 -4.66 -1.94
N PHE A 286 -7.79 -5.57 -1.25
CA PHE A 286 -7.79 -5.74 0.21
C PHE A 286 -7.47 -7.19 0.62
N TYR A 287 -6.68 -7.90 -0.19
CA TYR A 287 -6.26 -9.27 0.10
C TYR A 287 -5.62 -9.36 1.49
N TYR A 288 -6.10 -10.26 2.35
CA TYR A 288 -5.60 -10.46 3.71
C TYR A 288 -5.56 -9.19 4.59
N CYS A 289 -6.47 -8.24 4.38
CA CYS A 289 -6.75 -7.17 5.35
C CYS A 289 -7.50 -7.74 6.57
N THR A 290 -6.80 -8.51 7.40
CA THR A 290 -7.41 -9.29 8.48
C THR A 290 -8.07 -8.46 9.58
N ALA A 291 -7.70 -7.19 9.76
CA ALA A 291 -8.36 -6.26 10.67
C ALA A 291 -9.67 -5.65 10.13
N LEU A 292 -9.95 -5.78 8.82
CA LEU A 292 -11.01 -5.03 8.16
C LEU A 292 -12.39 -5.45 8.68
N THR A 293 -13.12 -4.47 9.20
CA THR A 293 -14.49 -4.63 9.73
C THR A 293 -15.48 -3.63 9.13
N GLY A 294 -14.98 -2.57 8.49
CA GLY A 294 -15.79 -1.57 7.80
C GLY A 294 -15.22 -1.26 6.43
N CYS A 295 -16.06 -1.26 5.42
CA CYS A 295 -15.73 -0.80 4.08
C CYS A 295 -16.91 0.04 3.59
N THR A 296 -16.63 1.14 2.92
CA THR A 296 -17.65 1.90 2.18
C THR A 296 -17.20 1.97 0.74
N LEU A 297 -17.98 1.34 -0.14
CA LEU A 297 -17.85 1.45 -1.58
C LEU A 297 -18.81 2.51 -2.10
N PRO A 298 -18.44 3.30 -3.11
CA PRO A 298 -19.34 4.27 -3.70
C PRO A 298 -20.36 3.61 -4.64
N ASP A 299 -21.52 4.25 -4.83
CA ASP A 299 -22.61 3.79 -5.71
C ASP A 299 -22.19 3.58 -7.18
N GLY A 300 -21.04 4.17 -7.57
CA GLY A 300 -20.46 4.04 -8.90
C GLY A 300 -19.80 2.68 -9.19
N VAL A 301 -19.53 1.84 -8.18
CA VAL A 301 -18.85 0.55 -8.37
C VAL A 301 -19.71 -0.39 -9.23
N ARG A 302 -19.11 -0.94 -10.29
CA ARG A 302 -19.69 -1.90 -11.23
C ARG A 302 -19.08 -3.28 -11.12
N SER A 303 -17.83 -3.41 -10.67
CA SER A 303 -17.21 -4.71 -10.47
C SER A 303 -16.27 -4.79 -9.27
N ILE A 304 -16.17 -6.01 -8.73
CA ILE A 304 -15.20 -6.42 -7.71
C ILE A 304 -14.32 -7.50 -8.31
N GLY A 305 -13.02 -7.25 -8.38
CA GLY A 305 -12.02 -8.14 -8.95
C GLY A 305 -11.74 -9.39 -8.12
N ASP A 306 -10.95 -10.28 -8.71
CA ASP A 306 -10.57 -11.54 -8.08
C ASP A 306 -9.85 -11.31 -6.75
N TYR A 307 -10.09 -12.15 -5.75
CA TYR A 307 -9.46 -12.07 -4.42
C TYR A 307 -9.61 -10.73 -3.67
N ALA A 308 -10.43 -9.78 -4.14
CA ALA A 308 -10.43 -8.39 -3.68
C ALA A 308 -10.56 -8.22 -2.15
N PHE A 309 -11.34 -9.06 -1.48
CA PHE A 309 -11.52 -9.08 -0.01
C PHE A 309 -11.17 -10.44 0.60
N ALA A 310 -10.48 -11.32 -0.12
CA ALA A 310 -10.16 -12.66 0.37
C ALA A 310 -9.31 -12.55 1.66
N GLY A 311 -9.66 -13.33 2.68
CA GLY A 311 -8.97 -13.30 3.96
C GLY A 311 -9.33 -12.12 4.87
N CYS A 312 -10.31 -11.27 4.52
CA CYS A 312 -10.90 -10.27 5.42
C CYS A 312 -11.73 -10.92 6.55
N SER A 313 -11.04 -11.68 7.39
CA SER A 313 -11.60 -12.68 8.30
C SER A 313 -12.32 -12.11 9.52
N ARG A 314 -12.34 -10.79 9.72
CA ARG A 314 -13.09 -10.12 10.79
C ARG A 314 -14.38 -9.47 10.33
N MET A 315 -14.65 -9.47 9.03
CA MET A 315 -15.90 -8.97 8.49
C MET A 315 -17.03 -9.93 8.85
N ILE A 316 -18.08 -9.39 9.47
CA ILE A 316 -19.23 -10.19 9.90
C ILE A 316 -20.41 -10.02 8.93
N HIS A 317 -20.54 -8.82 8.35
CA HIS A 317 -21.59 -8.50 7.38
C HIS A 317 -20.98 -7.95 6.11
N LEU A 318 -21.38 -8.54 4.99
CA LEU A 318 -21.11 -7.99 3.67
C LEU A 318 -22.32 -7.19 3.22
N THR A 319 -22.37 -5.93 3.63
CA THR A 319 -23.49 -5.00 3.40
C THR A 319 -23.10 -3.77 2.58
N PHE A 320 -21.80 -3.56 2.38
CA PHE A 320 -21.27 -2.40 1.64
C PHE A 320 -21.28 -2.59 0.12
N LEU A 321 -21.86 -3.67 -0.40
CA LEU A 321 -21.99 -3.88 -1.84
C LEU A 321 -23.04 -2.88 -2.37
N PRO A 322 -22.68 -1.98 -3.30
CA PRO A 322 -23.60 -0.95 -3.76
C PRO A 322 -24.58 -1.47 -4.80
N GLU A 323 -25.76 -0.85 -4.88
CA GLU A 323 -26.62 -0.98 -6.04
C GLU A 323 -25.91 -0.44 -7.28
N GLY A 324 -26.08 -1.11 -8.42
CA GLY A 324 -25.28 -0.90 -9.62
C GLY A 324 -24.09 -1.84 -9.75
N LEU A 325 -23.70 -2.59 -8.71
CA LEU A 325 -22.71 -3.67 -8.84
C LEU A 325 -23.23 -4.77 -9.77
N GLU A 326 -22.47 -5.10 -10.81
CA GLU A 326 -22.88 -6.07 -11.84
C GLU A 326 -22.10 -7.39 -11.75
N GLN A 327 -20.80 -7.32 -11.44
CA GLN A 327 -19.88 -8.46 -11.51
C GLN A 327 -19.05 -8.62 -10.22
N ILE A 328 -19.01 -9.84 -9.71
CA ILE A 328 -18.17 -10.27 -8.59
C ILE A 328 -17.21 -11.35 -9.11
N GLY A 329 -15.89 -11.13 -8.98
CA GLY A 329 -14.84 -11.99 -9.52
C GLY A 329 -14.69 -13.35 -8.80
N ARG A 330 -13.54 -13.99 -9.01
CA ARG A 330 -13.17 -15.30 -8.41
C ARG A 330 -12.50 -15.12 -7.05
N TRP A 331 -12.90 -15.92 -6.06
CA TRP A 331 -12.44 -15.83 -4.66
C TRP A 331 -12.56 -14.46 -3.95
N PRO A 332 -13.41 -13.48 -4.32
CA PRO A 332 -13.37 -12.14 -3.72
C PRO A 332 -13.65 -12.13 -2.21
N PHE A 333 -14.41 -13.09 -1.68
CA PHE A 333 -14.73 -13.19 -0.25
C PHE A 333 -14.20 -14.50 0.36
N TYR A 334 -13.24 -15.15 -0.30
CA TYR A 334 -12.67 -16.42 0.16
C TYR A 334 -12.13 -16.34 1.58
N GLY A 335 -12.47 -17.33 2.41
CA GLY A 335 -11.92 -17.46 3.76
C GLY A 335 -12.36 -16.36 4.73
N MET A 336 -13.46 -15.63 4.45
CA MET A 336 -14.09 -14.73 5.41
C MET A 336 -14.85 -15.53 6.48
N ARG A 337 -14.12 -16.22 7.35
CA ARG A 337 -14.64 -17.20 8.32
C ARG A 337 -15.54 -16.63 9.43
N GLN A 338 -15.67 -15.30 9.54
CA GLN A 338 -16.63 -14.65 10.44
C GLN A 338 -17.84 -14.07 9.71
N LEU A 339 -17.87 -14.14 8.38
CA LEU A 339 -18.98 -13.66 7.57
C LEU A 339 -20.23 -14.45 7.91
N TYR A 340 -21.19 -13.77 8.51
CA TYR A 340 -22.46 -14.35 8.95
C TYR A 340 -23.58 -14.05 7.95
N SER A 341 -23.58 -12.86 7.37
CA SER A 341 -24.60 -12.50 6.38
C SER A 341 -24.07 -11.67 5.21
N VAL A 342 -24.73 -11.86 4.07
CA VAL A 342 -24.44 -11.15 2.81
C VAL A 342 -25.74 -10.54 2.27
N SER A 343 -25.65 -9.29 1.80
CA SER A 343 -26.68 -8.68 0.95
C SER A 343 -26.13 -8.57 -0.47
N ILE A 344 -26.79 -9.23 -1.43
CA ILE A 344 -26.43 -9.22 -2.85
C ILE A 344 -27.36 -8.21 -3.55
N PRO A 345 -26.83 -7.07 -4.04
CA PRO A 345 -27.63 -6.02 -4.68
C PRO A 345 -28.44 -6.51 -5.88
N SER A 346 -29.52 -5.80 -6.20
CA SER A 346 -30.48 -6.21 -7.24
C SER A 346 -29.87 -6.29 -8.65
N THR A 347 -28.77 -5.55 -8.86
CA THR A 347 -28.07 -5.42 -10.14
C THR A 347 -27.03 -6.51 -10.41
N VAL A 348 -26.69 -7.34 -9.42
CA VAL A 348 -25.65 -8.38 -9.60
C VAL A 348 -26.13 -9.43 -10.58
N THR A 349 -25.34 -9.69 -11.61
CA THR A 349 -25.66 -10.67 -12.66
C THR A 349 -24.73 -11.88 -12.65
N TYR A 350 -23.53 -11.75 -12.09
CA TYR A 350 -22.52 -12.80 -12.05
C TYR A 350 -21.71 -12.81 -10.74
N ILE A 351 -21.47 -14.01 -10.21
CA ILE A 351 -20.62 -14.28 -9.05
C ILE A 351 -19.63 -15.39 -9.43
N GLY A 352 -18.34 -15.06 -9.44
CA GLY A 352 -17.27 -15.93 -9.92
C GLY A 352 -16.90 -17.08 -8.99
N ASP A 353 -16.01 -17.94 -9.49
CA ASP A 353 -15.61 -19.20 -8.85
C ASP A 353 -15.18 -18.97 -7.39
N HIS A 354 -15.64 -19.86 -6.49
CA HIS A 354 -15.26 -19.86 -5.09
C HIS A 354 -15.49 -18.52 -4.34
N ALA A 355 -16.40 -17.66 -4.81
CA ALA A 355 -16.52 -16.31 -4.25
C ALA A 355 -16.77 -16.28 -2.75
N PHE A 356 -17.53 -17.22 -2.22
CA PHE A 356 -17.82 -17.40 -0.79
C PHE A 356 -17.24 -18.69 -0.22
N ASP A 357 -16.24 -19.30 -0.87
CA ASP A 357 -15.60 -20.52 -0.39
C ASP A 357 -14.97 -20.29 1.00
N ASN A 358 -15.16 -21.25 1.90
CA ASN A 358 -14.67 -21.23 3.28
C ASN A 358 -15.28 -20.10 4.14
N CYS A 359 -16.47 -19.62 3.75
CA CYS A 359 -17.34 -18.78 4.59
C CYS A 359 -18.19 -19.66 5.52
N THR A 360 -17.53 -20.45 6.37
CA THR A 360 -18.15 -21.52 7.17
C THR A 360 -19.17 -21.07 8.21
N ARG A 361 -19.28 -19.75 8.47
CA ARG A 361 -20.26 -19.13 9.39
C ARG A 361 -21.42 -18.43 8.67
N LEU A 362 -21.46 -18.46 7.34
CA LEU A 362 -22.52 -17.82 6.57
C LEU A 362 -23.85 -18.50 6.87
N ALA A 363 -24.76 -17.74 7.47
CA ALA A 363 -26.07 -18.21 7.94
C ALA A 363 -27.24 -17.50 7.24
N ALA A 364 -27.01 -16.34 6.61
CA ALA A 364 -28.05 -15.64 5.86
C ALA A 364 -27.51 -14.98 4.58
N VAL A 365 -28.21 -15.21 3.47
CA VAL A 365 -28.01 -14.50 2.20
C VAL A 365 -29.30 -13.78 1.84
N LEU A 366 -29.23 -12.47 1.65
CA LEU A 366 -30.33 -11.66 1.11
C LEU A 366 -30.00 -11.35 -0.35
N ALA A 367 -30.60 -12.08 -1.28
CA ALA A 367 -30.43 -11.85 -2.70
C ALA A 367 -31.57 -10.98 -3.21
N TYR A 368 -31.26 -9.77 -3.66
CA TYR A 368 -32.24 -8.86 -4.27
C TYR A 368 -32.44 -9.01 -5.80
N PRO A 369 -31.58 -9.71 -6.58
CA PRO A 369 -31.85 -9.95 -8.00
C PRO A 369 -33.11 -10.77 -8.24
N THR A 370 -33.97 -10.31 -9.15
CA THR A 370 -35.18 -11.04 -9.56
C THR A 370 -34.87 -12.23 -10.48
N LEU A 371 -33.72 -12.20 -11.14
CA LEU A 371 -33.12 -13.36 -11.80
C LEU A 371 -31.93 -13.84 -10.96
N PRO A 372 -31.83 -15.13 -10.62
CA PRO A 372 -30.67 -15.65 -9.91
C PRO A 372 -29.38 -15.30 -10.66
N PRO A 373 -28.37 -14.68 -9.99
CA PRO A 373 -27.09 -14.43 -10.62
C PRO A 373 -26.48 -15.73 -11.14
N SER A 374 -25.81 -15.65 -12.29
CA SER A 374 -25.01 -16.76 -12.81
C SER A 374 -23.84 -17.00 -11.86
N LEU A 375 -23.60 -18.26 -11.51
CA LEU A 375 -22.58 -18.68 -10.57
C LEU A 375 -21.42 -19.37 -11.29
N GLY A 376 -20.20 -19.07 -10.88
CA GLY A 376 -19.00 -19.84 -11.20
C GLY A 376 -18.96 -21.20 -10.51
N GLU A 377 -17.81 -21.85 -10.58
CA GLU A 377 -17.58 -23.14 -9.91
C GLU A 377 -17.47 -22.97 -8.39
N GLU A 378 -18.09 -23.87 -7.63
CA GLU A 378 -17.89 -24.00 -6.18
C GLU A 378 -18.04 -22.69 -5.37
N VAL A 379 -18.94 -21.78 -5.79
CA VAL A 379 -19.13 -20.44 -5.20
C VAL A 379 -19.30 -20.49 -3.69
N PHE A 380 -20.06 -21.47 -3.19
CA PHE A 380 -20.41 -21.63 -1.78
C PHE A 380 -19.73 -22.86 -1.13
N ARG A 381 -18.57 -23.28 -1.63
CA ARG A 381 -17.85 -24.41 -1.04
C ARG A 381 -17.56 -24.18 0.46
N GLU A 382 -17.73 -25.23 1.27
CA GLU A 382 -17.65 -25.18 2.74
C GLU A 382 -18.67 -24.25 3.43
N VAL A 383 -19.66 -23.70 2.70
CA VAL A 383 -20.82 -23.03 3.30
C VAL A 383 -21.86 -24.09 3.67
N PRO A 384 -22.44 -24.07 4.88
CA PRO A 384 -23.52 -24.98 5.27
C PRO A 384 -24.86 -24.53 4.64
N GLN A 385 -24.97 -24.60 3.30
CA GLN A 385 -26.08 -24.02 2.53
C GLN A 385 -27.46 -24.46 3.04
N ALA A 386 -27.64 -25.75 3.36
CA ALA A 386 -28.90 -26.28 3.89
C ALA A 386 -29.35 -25.64 5.22
N ASN A 387 -28.44 -25.03 5.98
CA ASN A 387 -28.72 -24.31 7.23
C ASN A 387 -28.60 -22.79 7.07
N CYS A 388 -28.35 -22.30 5.85
CA CYS A 388 -28.24 -20.89 5.53
C CYS A 388 -29.55 -20.42 4.91
N ALA A 389 -30.20 -19.45 5.54
CA ALA A 389 -31.43 -18.86 5.01
C ALA A 389 -31.11 -18.00 3.78
N LEU A 390 -31.78 -18.28 2.66
CA LEU A 390 -31.68 -17.50 1.43
C LEU A 390 -32.99 -16.75 1.20
N GLY A 391 -33.00 -15.45 1.51
CA GLY A 391 -34.13 -14.57 1.21
C GLY A 391 -34.07 -14.07 -0.23
N VAL A 392 -35.09 -14.35 -1.04
CA VAL A 392 -35.20 -13.94 -2.45
C VAL A 392 -36.51 -13.20 -2.74
N PRO A 393 -36.61 -12.40 -3.84
CA PRO A 393 -37.87 -11.77 -4.21
C PRO A 393 -38.95 -12.83 -4.39
N ASP A 394 -40.16 -12.52 -3.94
CA ASP A 394 -41.26 -13.49 -3.87
C ASP A 394 -41.55 -14.11 -5.23
N GLU A 395 -41.54 -13.27 -6.26
CA GLU A 395 -41.72 -13.63 -7.66
C GLU A 395 -40.61 -14.55 -8.22
N SER A 396 -39.49 -14.66 -7.52
CA SER A 396 -38.28 -15.35 -7.97
C SER A 396 -38.02 -16.68 -7.26
N ILE A 397 -38.85 -17.09 -6.29
CA ILE A 397 -38.64 -18.34 -5.54
C ILE A 397 -38.47 -19.54 -6.46
N GLU A 398 -39.34 -19.70 -7.46
CA GLU A 398 -39.28 -20.84 -8.37
C GLU A 398 -37.98 -20.84 -9.18
N LEU A 399 -37.47 -19.66 -9.56
CA LEU A 399 -36.22 -19.52 -10.30
C LEU A 399 -35.01 -19.93 -9.45
N TYR A 400 -34.91 -19.41 -8.21
CA TYR A 400 -33.82 -19.78 -7.30
C TYR A 400 -33.88 -21.26 -6.92
N SER A 401 -35.08 -21.81 -6.70
CA SER A 401 -35.28 -23.23 -6.36
C SER A 401 -34.89 -24.20 -7.49
N GLY A 402 -34.85 -23.71 -8.74
CA GLY A 402 -34.43 -24.49 -9.91
C GLY A 402 -32.99 -24.23 -10.37
N THR A 403 -32.24 -23.34 -9.70
CA THR A 403 -30.90 -22.94 -10.15
C THR A 403 -29.81 -23.65 -9.35
N PRO A 404 -28.80 -24.28 -9.99
CA PRO A 404 -27.70 -24.96 -9.31
C PRO A 404 -26.98 -24.09 -8.27
N GLN A 405 -26.51 -24.72 -7.19
CA GLN A 405 -25.97 -24.08 -5.97
C GLN A 405 -27.01 -23.24 -5.20
N TRP A 406 -27.81 -22.39 -5.85
CA TRP A 406 -28.88 -21.62 -5.18
C TRP A 406 -29.96 -22.52 -4.56
N GLN A 407 -30.35 -23.59 -5.26
CA GLN A 407 -31.33 -24.57 -4.82
C GLN A 407 -30.91 -25.35 -3.55
N GLU A 408 -29.65 -25.26 -3.13
CA GLU A 408 -29.11 -25.98 -1.96
C GLU A 408 -29.32 -25.23 -0.64
N PHE A 409 -29.80 -23.98 -0.71
CA PHE A 409 -30.12 -23.15 0.44
C PHE A 409 -31.53 -23.40 0.99
N ASP A 410 -31.76 -22.97 2.24
CA ASP A 410 -33.11 -22.82 2.80
C ASP A 410 -33.76 -21.56 2.23
N ILE A 411 -34.46 -21.69 1.10
CA ILE A 411 -35.05 -20.56 0.36
C ILE A 411 -36.32 -20.05 1.05
N ARG A 412 -36.35 -18.74 1.33
CA ARG A 412 -37.46 -18.03 1.99
C ARG A 412 -37.88 -16.79 1.19
N LEU A 413 -39.15 -16.42 1.32
CA LEU A 413 -39.72 -15.19 0.74
C LEU A 413 -39.10 -13.96 1.43
N LEU A 414 -38.65 -12.97 0.65
CA LEU A 414 -38.26 -11.68 1.21
C LEU A 414 -39.43 -10.93 1.86
N SER A 415 -40.66 -11.13 1.39
CA SER A 415 -41.86 -10.50 1.96
C SER A 415 -42.37 -11.16 3.23
N ASN A 416 -41.94 -12.40 3.54
CA ASN A 416 -42.37 -13.09 4.74
C ASN A 416 -41.77 -12.38 5.95
N LYS A 417 -42.55 -11.44 6.49
CA LYS A 417 -42.20 -10.61 7.65
C LYS A 417 -42.11 -11.43 8.94
N GLU A 418 -42.60 -12.67 8.98
CA GLU A 418 -42.72 -13.48 10.20
C GLU A 418 -41.61 -14.54 10.41
N GLU A 419 -40.63 -14.67 9.50
CA GLU A 419 -39.50 -15.60 9.72
C GLU A 419 -38.12 -15.03 9.31
N LEU A 420 -37.77 -13.87 9.87
CA LEU A 420 -36.37 -13.53 10.20
C LEU A 420 -36.18 -13.34 11.73
N THR A 421 -37.19 -13.78 12.48
CA THR A 421 -37.34 -13.68 13.92
C THR A 421 -37.34 -15.07 14.54
N ALA A 422 -36.15 -15.55 14.85
CA ALA A 422 -35.84 -16.30 16.06
C ALA A 422 -34.43 -16.87 15.86
N ASP A 423 -33.43 -16.04 16.18
CA ASP A 423 -32.51 -16.64 17.13
C ASP A 423 -33.35 -16.91 18.38
N ASN A 424 -33.45 -18.17 18.82
CA ASN A 424 -34.25 -18.56 19.99
C ASN A 424 -33.89 -17.76 21.26
N ARG A 425 -32.77 -17.03 21.21
CA ARG A 425 -32.26 -16.19 22.28
C ARG A 425 -32.58 -14.70 22.14
N LEU A 426 -33.07 -14.22 20.99
CA LEU A 426 -33.36 -12.79 20.76
C LEU A 426 -34.82 -12.52 20.37
N ASN A 427 -35.47 -11.68 21.17
CA ASN A 427 -36.78 -11.10 20.88
C ASN A 427 -36.59 -9.66 20.40
N VAL A 428 -36.97 -9.40 19.14
CA VAL A 428 -36.73 -8.11 18.49
C VAL A 428 -38.02 -7.55 17.94
N HIS A 429 -38.38 -6.33 18.33
CA HIS A 429 -39.59 -5.66 17.89
C HIS A 429 -39.42 -4.13 17.90
N PHE A 430 -40.35 -3.42 17.27
CA PHE A 430 -40.35 -1.95 17.29
C PHE A 430 -41.41 -1.42 18.26
N GLU A 431 -41.02 -0.52 19.15
CA GLU A 431 -41.93 0.15 20.10
C GLU A 431 -41.62 1.66 20.16
N GLN A 432 -42.63 2.51 19.97
CA GLN A 432 -42.56 3.97 20.12
C GLN A 432 -41.42 4.67 19.35
N GLY A 433 -40.96 4.10 18.23
CA GLY A 433 -39.87 4.66 17.46
C GLY A 433 -38.48 4.10 17.82
N ASN A 434 -38.41 3.11 18.70
CA ASN A 434 -37.20 2.37 19.01
C ASN A 434 -37.27 0.96 18.42
N LEU A 435 -36.10 0.40 18.09
CA LEU A 435 -35.89 -1.02 17.92
C LEU A 435 -35.51 -1.59 19.29
N ILE A 436 -36.38 -2.41 19.86
CA ILE A 436 -36.16 -3.11 21.12
C ILE A 436 -35.56 -4.47 20.81
N VAL A 437 -34.42 -4.77 21.43
CA VAL A 437 -33.69 -6.03 21.29
C VAL A 437 -33.51 -6.62 22.68
N GLN A 438 -34.18 -7.73 22.94
CA GLN A 438 -34.17 -8.43 24.22
C GLN A 438 -33.55 -9.81 24.07
N SER A 439 -32.87 -10.29 25.11
CA SER A 439 -32.29 -11.63 25.14
C SER A 439 -32.48 -12.36 26.46
N ASP A 440 -32.44 -13.70 26.39
CA ASP A 440 -32.44 -14.59 27.56
C ASP A 440 -31.10 -14.59 28.34
N ALA A 441 -30.05 -13.97 27.79
CA ALA A 441 -28.74 -13.84 28.41
C ALA A 441 -28.10 -12.49 28.09
N PRO A 442 -27.03 -12.09 28.79
CA PRO A 442 -26.46 -10.78 28.58
C PRO A 442 -25.80 -10.65 27.21
N MET A 443 -26.20 -9.60 26.50
CA MET A 443 -25.53 -9.05 25.34
C MET A 443 -24.38 -8.16 25.79
N ARG A 444 -23.30 -8.14 25.02
CA ARG A 444 -22.10 -7.32 25.22
C ARG A 444 -22.00 -6.15 24.23
N HIS A 445 -22.34 -6.40 22.97
CA HIS A 445 -22.29 -5.38 21.92
C HIS A 445 -23.56 -5.47 21.06
N ILE A 446 -24.04 -4.31 20.62
CA ILE A 446 -25.08 -4.22 19.61
C ILE A 446 -24.63 -3.23 18.53
N ALA A 447 -24.91 -3.55 17.28
CA ALA A 447 -24.70 -2.65 16.17
C ALA A 447 -25.88 -2.76 15.21
N LEU A 448 -26.37 -1.61 14.77
CA LEU A 448 -27.43 -1.49 13.78
C LEU A 448 -26.83 -0.85 12.54
N TYR A 449 -27.05 -1.46 11.39
CA TYR A 449 -26.58 -1.00 10.10
C TYR A 449 -27.78 -0.77 9.18
N THR A 450 -27.67 0.19 8.26
CA THR A 450 -28.58 0.24 7.11
C THR A 450 -28.25 -0.90 6.12
N PRO A 451 -29.11 -1.21 5.13
CA PRO A 451 -28.88 -2.33 4.22
C PRO A 451 -27.63 -2.16 3.34
N ASP A 452 -27.26 -0.92 3.04
CA ASP A 452 -26.03 -0.47 2.36
C ASP A 452 -24.80 -0.47 3.28
N GLY A 453 -24.92 -1.00 4.51
CA GLY A 453 -23.79 -1.26 5.40
C GLY A 453 -23.28 -0.08 6.20
N ARG A 454 -23.96 1.07 6.12
CA ARG A 454 -23.65 2.23 6.97
C ARG A 454 -24.07 1.93 8.42
N LEU A 455 -23.16 2.15 9.35
CA LEU A 455 -23.46 2.02 10.78
C LEU A 455 -24.45 3.12 11.21
N VAL A 456 -25.63 2.70 11.69
CA VAL A 456 -26.65 3.56 12.28
C VAL A 456 -26.35 3.82 13.75
N CYS A 457 -26.12 2.75 14.49
CA CYS A 457 -25.84 2.80 15.92
C CYS A 457 -24.88 1.67 16.30
N ARG A 458 -24.00 1.91 17.28
CA ARG A 458 -23.25 0.85 17.96
C ARG A 458 -23.20 1.18 19.44
N GLU A 459 -23.58 0.22 20.26
CA GLU A 459 -23.53 0.36 21.71
C GLU A 459 -22.84 -0.86 22.33
N SER A 460 -22.35 -0.69 23.55
CA SER A 460 -21.57 -1.72 24.27
C SER A 460 -21.84 -1.63 25.76
N GLY A 461 -21.97 -2.77 26.41
CA GLY A 461 -22.39 -2.89 27.80
C GLY A 461 -22.90 -4.29 28.06
N GLU A 462 -23.04 -4.67 29.33
CA GLU A 462 -23.59 -5.97 29.72
C GLU A 462 -25.06 -5.81 30.10
N THR A 463 -25.96 -6.16 29.17
CA THR A 463 -27.41 -5.96 29.33
C THR A 463 -28.20 -7.05 28.60
N ASN A 464 -29.39 -7.38 29.08
CA ASN A 464 -30.32 -8.27 28.42
C ASN A 464 -31.31 -7.52 27.51
N GLU A 465 -31.24 -6.18 27.46
CA GLU A 465 -32.10 -5.35 26.63
C GLU A 465 -31.35 -4.14 26.09
N TRP A 466 -31.57 -3.84 24.80
CA TRP A 466 -31.19 -2.60 24.16
C TRP A 466 -32.42 -1.95 23.51
N ALA A 467 -32.50 -0.63 23.58
CA ALA A 467 -33.51 0.17 22.89
C ALA A 467 -32.83 1.19 21.98
N ILE A 468 -32.88 0.98 20.67
CA ILE A 468 -32.17 1.80 19.68
C ILE A 468 -33.15 2.74 19.00
N ASP A 469 -32.94 4.06 19.14
CA ASP A 469 -33.77 5.06 18.48
C ASP A 469 -33.59 4.99 16.95
N THR A 470 -34.67 4.64 16.26
CA THR A 470 -34.73 4.49 14.81
C THR A 470 -35.66 5.53 14.16
N ARG A 471 -36.07 6.58 14.89
CA ARG A 471 -37.02 7.59 14.40
C ARG A 471 -36.50 8.41 13.23
N LEU A 472 -35.18 8.59 13.11
CA LEU A 472 -34.54 9.28 11.98
C LEU A 472 -34.56 8.44 10.68
N TYR A 473 -34.94 7.17 10.77
CA TYR A 473 -34.89 6.20 9.67
C TYR A 473 -36.24 5.47 9.51
N PRO A 474 -37.36 6.18 9.31
CA PRO A 474 -38.68 5.57 9.20
C PRO A 474 -38.80 4.72 7.93
N GLY A 475 -39.44 3.55 8.03
CA GLY A 475 -39.67 2.65 6.89
C GLY A 475 -38.42 1.92 6.36
N GLN A 476 -37.25 2.13 6.97
CA GLN A 476 -36.03 1.42 6.59
C GLN A 476 -35.97 0.02 7.20
N ILE A 477 -35.31 -0.86 6.46
CA ILE A 477 -34.80 -2.14 6.92
C ILE A 477 -33.43 -1.88 7.53
N PHE A 478 -33.09 -2.58 8.60
CA PHE A 478 -31.76 -2.57 9.21
C PHE A 478 -31.19 -3.97 9.31
N ILE A 479 -29.87 -4.05 9.40
CA ILE A 479 -29.14 -5.23 9.83
C ILE A 479 -28.72 -5.00 11.28
N LEU A 480 -29.34 -5.74 12.19
CA LEU A 480 -29.00 -5.82 13.59
C LEU A 480 -27.90 -6.87 13.80
N SER A 481 -26.91 -6.53 14.59
CA SER A 481 -25.78 -7.37 14.98
C SER A 481 -25.64 -7.31 16.49
N VAL A 482 -25.70 -8.45 17.16
CA VAL A 482 -25.67 -8.58 18.60
C VAL A 482 -24.56 -9.56 18.97
N GLN A 483 -23.60 -9.14 19.80
CA GLN A 483 -22.65 -10.03 20.42
C GLN A 483 -23.10 -10.33 21.85
N MET A 484 -23.19 -11.60 22.21
CA MET A 484 -23.44 -12.07 23.57
C MET A 484 -22.17 -11.99 24.43
N VAL A 485 -22.32 -11.90 25.76
CA VAL A 485 -21.18 -12.00 26.70
C VAL A 485 -20.44 -13.33 26.58
N SER A 486 -21.15 -14.39 26.18
CA SER A 486 -20.57 -15.71 25.84
C SER A 486 -19.61 -15.66 24.65
N GLY A 487 -19.62 -14.57 23.87
CA GLY A 487 -18.86 -14.42 22.62
C GLY A 487 -19.62 -14.88 21.38
N GLU A 488 -20.82 -15.44 21.54
CA GLU A 488 -21.73 -15.76 20.43
C GLU A 488 -22.19 -14.47 19.73
N TYR A 489 -22.46 -14.55 18.43
CA TYR A 489 -23.04 -13.44 17.69
C TYR A 489 -24.35 -13.87 17.03
N HIS A 490 -25.31 -12.96 17.06
CA HIS A 490 -26.61 -13.12 16.43
C HIS A 490 -26.88 -11.91 15.54
N HIS A 491 -27.43 -12.15 14.38
CA HIS A 491 -27.67 -11.08 13.42
C HIS A 491 -29.02 -11.24 12.74
N LEU A 492 -29.76 -10.14 12.69
CA LEU A 492 -31.15 -10.13 12.27
C LEU A 492 -31.38 -8.99 11.28
N LYS A 493 -32.19 -9.25 10.27
CA LYS A 493 -32.78 -8.18 9.46
C LYS A 493 -34.04 -7.71 10.18
N VAL A 494 -34.15 -6.41 10.46
CA VAL A 494 -35.25 -5.84 11.23
C VAL A 494 -35.85 -4.66 10.47
N GLY A 495 -37.16 -4.61 10.31
CA GLY A 495 -37.84 -3.54 9.57
C GLY A 495 -39.16 -3.15 10.24
N ARG A 496 -39.54 -1.89 10.13
CA ARG A 496 -40.87 -1.43 10.57
C ARG A 496 -41.91 -1.81 9.52
N ASN A 497 -43.10 -2.17 10.00
CA ASN A 497 -44.25 -2.49 9.17
C ASN A 497 -44.66 -1.35 8.24
#